data_AF-A0A4V1N1R0-F1
#
_entry.id   AF-A0A4V1N1R0-F1
#
_cell.length_a   1.000
_cell.length_b   1.000
_cell.length_c   1.000
_cell.angle_alpha   90.00
_cell.angle_beta   90.00
_cell.angle_gamma   90.00
#
_symmetry.space_group_name_H-M   'P 1'
#
loop_
_entity.id
_entity.type
_entity.pdbx_description
1 polymer ?
#
loop_
_entity_poly.entity_id
_entity_poly.type
_entity_poly.pdbx_seq_one_letter_code
_entity_poly.pdbx_strand_id
1 'polypeptide(L)'
;MKKIVLLLIVLSVSLTYGQKKKKKVTEAKAPAGALAKTGDASVVFDKKKDLFLVVAKDSMLLTKSRSDFNPTNMKIAPVKVKANTFYCVTWNETQKSDTKLKKEVATVTESQIWNPMTKTLMIGNTQKAVDVTEIEFLDRLKTASQTVYKKRSEGYLFSLLPNGDFSLSNKSATTKYAYNEKSARYEPVKKK
;
A
#
# COMPACT_ATOMS: atom_id res chain seq x y z
N MET A 1 -56.83 -42.18 19.44
CA MET A 1 -56.59 -40.91 18.73
C MET A 1 -55.29 -40.29 19.22
N LYS A 2 -54.15 -40.75 18.68
CA LYS A 2 -52.76 -40.44 19.10
C LYS A 2 -52.04 -39.49 18.12
N LYS A 3 -52.78 -38.65 17.39
CA LYS A 3 -52.21 -37.87 16.27
C LYS A 3 -52.41 -36.34 16.37
N ILE A 4 -52.87 -35.82 17.51
CA ILE A 4 -53.13 -34.37 17.68
C ILE A 4 -52.07 -33.68 18.55
N VAL A 5 -51.22 -34.43 19.27
CA VAL A 5 -50.19 -33.83 20.14
C VAL A 5 -48.89 -33.48 19.40
N LEU A 6 -48.68 -34.01 18.18
CA LEU A 6 -47.43 -33.82 17.44
C LEU A 6 -47.39 -32.56 16.54
N LEU A 7 -48.50 -31.83 16.40
CA LEU A 7 -48.56 -30.68 15.49
C LEU A 7 -48.29 -29.32 16.17
N LEU A 8 -48.20 -29.28 17.51
CA LEU A 8 -48.01 -28.04 18.29
C LEU A 8 -46.57 -27.83 18.78
N ILE A 9 -45.67 -28.80 18.61
CA ILE A 9 -44.26 -28.71 19.03
C ILE A 9 -43.34 -28.27 17.87
N VAL A 10 -43.85 -28.22 16.64
CA VAL A 10 -43.05 -27.90 15.44
C VAL A 10 -43.02 -26.39 15.11
N LEU A 11 -43.80 -25.56 15.79
CA LEU A 11 -43.90 -24.11 15.50
C LEU A 11 -43.07 -23.17 16.40
N SER A 12 -42.24 -23.68 17.32
CA SER A 12 -41.47 -22.85 18.26
C SER A 12 -39.95 -22.76 17.98
N VAL A 13 -39.48 -23.17 16.80
CA VAL A 13 -38.05 -23.04 16.42
C VAL A 13 -37.89 -21.99 15.31
N SER A 14 -38.40 -20.79 15.55
CA SER A 14 -37.98 -19.61 14.81
C SER A 14 -36.60 -19.18 15.32
N LEU A 15 -35.57 -19.67 14.63
CA LEU A 15 -34.34 -18.96 14.26
C LEU A 15 -33.92 -17.81 15.19
N THR A 16 -33.26 -18.13 16.29
CA THR A 16 -32.16 -17.29 16.80
C THR A 16 -30.84 -18.02 16.56
N TYR A 17 -30.46 -18.16 15.29
CA TYR A 17 -29.03 -18.13 14.98
C TYR A 17 -28.56 -16.71 15.27
N GLY A 18 -28.25 -16.47 16.54
CA GLY A 18 -27.46 -15.33 16.96
C GLY A 18 -26.14 -15.44 16.22
N GLN A 19 -26.05 -14.73 15.09
CA GLN A 19 -24.79 -14.40 14.47
C GLN A 19 -23.91 -13.94 15.63
N LYS A 20 -22.84 -14.69 15.93
CA LYS A 20 -21.73 -14.18 16.72
C LYS A 20 -21.32 -12.93 15.96
N LYS A 21 -21.84 -11.77 16.39
CA LYS A 21 -21.40 -10.47 15.91
C LYS A 21 -19.92 -10.56 16.12
N LYS A 22 -19.17 -10.63 15.00
CA LYS A 22 -17.73 -10.39 15.02
C LYS A 22 -17.60 -9.20 15.96
N LYS A 23 -16.89 -9.38 17.08
CA LYS A 23 -16.54 -8.25 17.94
C LYS A 23 -16.10 -7.19 16.96
N LYS A 24 -16.89 -6.12 16.83
CA LYS A 24 -16.42 -4.90 16.19
C LYS A 24 -15.19 -4.63 17.04
N VAL A 25 -14.02 -4.88 16.48
CA VAL A 25 -12.78 -4.40 17.06
C VAL A 25 -13.08 -2.93 17.20
N THR A 26 -13.29 -2.49 18.44
CA THR A 26 -13.44 -1.09 18.75
C THR A 26 -12.15 -0.51 18.21
N GLU A 27 -12.23 0.16 17.06
CA GLU A 27 -11.10 0.89 16.53
C GLU A 27 -10.66 1.78 17.68
N ALA A 28 -9.45 1.52 18.18
CA ALA A 28 -8.84 2.41 19.17
C ALA A 28 -9.03 3.83 18.64
N LYS A 29 -9.51 4.76 19.47
CA LYS A 29 -9.73 6.14 19.04
C LYS A 29 -8.42 6.65 18.43
N ALA A 30 -8.46 7.03 17.15
CA ALA A 30 -7.26 7.44 16.43
C ALA A 30 -6.61 8.64 17.15
N PRO A 31 -5.26 8.73 17.18
CA PRO A 31 -4.63 10.01 17.40
C PRO A 31 -5.19 10.97 16.34
N ALA A 32 -5.60 12.18 16.73
CA ALA A 32 -5.97 13.21 15.77
C ALA A 32 -4.80 13.41 14.79
N GLY A 33 -5.03 13.29 13.48
CA GLY A 33 -4.00 13.48 12.45
C GLY A 33 -3.41 12.22 11.78
N ALA A 34 -4.00 11.03 11.96
CA ALA A 34 -3.59 9.84 11.22
C ALA A 34 -3.98 9.90 9.73
N LEU A 35 -3.01 9.66 8.84
CA LEU A 35 -3.19 9.63 7.38
C LEU A 35 -3.78 8.30 6.89
N ALA A 36 -3.50 7.22 7.61
CA ALA A 36 -4.07 5.90 7.38
C ALA A 36 -4.09 5.11 8.70
N LYS A 37 -5.03 4.18 8.84
CA LYS A 37 -5.16 3.32 10.02
C LYS A 37 -5.61 1.92 9.64
N THR A 38 -5.06 0.91 10.29
CA THR A 38 -5.52 -0.48 10.18
C THR A 38 -5.21 -1.23 11.46
N GLY A 39 -6.26 -1.58 12.23
CA GLY A 39 -6.09 -2.18 13.55
C GLY A 39 -5.28 -1.28 14.49
N ASP A 40 -4.20 -1.83 15.03
CA ASP A 40 -3.27 -1.14 15.94
C ASP A 40 -2.14 -0.39 15.22
N ALA A 41 -2.14 -0.40 13.87
CA ALA A 41 -1.19 0.34 13.06
C ALA A 41 -1.80 1.65 12.53
N SER A 42 -1.02 2.72 12.54
CA SER A 42 -1.39 4.01 11.96
C SER A 42 -0.18 4.69 11.33
N VAL A 43 -0.41 5.46 10.28
CA VAL A 43 0.61 6.32 9.69
C VAL A 43 0.30 7.76 10.08
N VAL A 44 1.29 8.46 10.62
CA VAL A 44 1.16 9.83 11.14
C VAL A 44 2.35 10.68 10.73
N PHE A 45 2.14 11.98 10.70
CA PHE A 45 3.23 12.95 10.71
C PHE A 45 3.69 13.21 12.15
N ASP A 46 5.00 13.38 12.34
CA ASP A 46 5.52 13.94 13.58
C ASP A 46 5.51 15.50 13.54
N LYS A 47 6.07 16.11 14.59
CA LYS A 47 6.17 17.58 14.68
C LYS A 47 7.06 18.20 13.59
N LYS A 48 8.01 17.44 13.03
CA LYS A 48 8.91 17.86 11.94
C LYS A 48 8.32 17.56 10.56
N LYS A 49 7.10 17.00 10.49
CA LYS A 49 6.44 16.47 9.29
C LYS A 49 7.18 15.28 8.68
N ASP A 50 8.04 14.61 9.45
CA ASP A 50 8.57 13.31 9.08
C ASP A 50 7.44 12.28 9.17
N LEU A 51 7.45 11.29 8.29
CA LEU A 51 6.40 10.30 8.19
C LEU A 51 6.75 9.05 9.00
N PHE A 52 5.85 8.62 9.88
CA PHE A 52 6.06 7.46 10.73
C PHE A 52 4.93 6.43 10.60
N LEU A 53 5.32 5.15 10.63
CA LEU A 53 4.43 4.04 10.95
C LEU A 53 4.47 3.80 12.46
N VAL A 54 3.32 3.88 13.11
CA VAL A 54 3.16 3.61 14.53
C VAL A 54 2.37 2.32 14.71
N VAL A 55 2.94 1.35 15.43
CA VAL A 55 2.30 0.07 15.75
C VAL A 55 2.42 -0.18 17.25
N ALA A 56 1.29 -0.34 17.95
CA ALA A 56 1.26 -0.69 19.37
C ALA A 56 2.17 0.16 20.29
N LYS A 57 2.34 1.45 19.96
CA LYS A 57 3.20 2.49 20.60
C LYS A 57 4.64 2.59 20.10
N ASP A 58 5.11 1.67 19.28
CA ASP A 58 6.41 1.78 18.61
C ASP A 58 6.30 2.57 17.31
N SER A 59 7.26 3.46 17.08
CA SER A 59 7.33 4.31 15.88
C SER A 59 8.49 3.89 14.98
N MET A 60 8.24 3.76 13.68
CA MET A 60 9.22 3.47 12.63
C MET A 60 9.20 4.58 11.60
N LEU A 61 10.35 5.19 11.32
CA LEU A 61 10.48 6.27 10.34
C LEU A 61 10.34 5.71 8.92
N LEU A 62 9.29 6.13 8.20
CA LEU A 62 9.05 5.73 6.81
C LEU A 62 9.88 6.60 5.84
N THR A 63 9.82 7.91 6.03
CA THR A 63 10.59 8.88 5.25
C THR A 63 10.69 10.20 5.99
N LYS A 64 11.75 10.96 5.70
CA LYS A 64 11.94 12.31 6.21
C LYS A 64 11.16 13.32 5.36
N SER A 65 10.71 14.38 6.00
CA SER A 65 10.10 15.53 5.36
C SER A 65 11.06 16.19 4.37
N ARG A 66 10.50 16.71 3.27
CA ARG A 66 11.15 17.60 2.30
C ARG A 66 10.17 18.70 1.90
N SER A 67 10.68 19.77 1.29
CA SER A 67 9.92 21.00 1.01
C SER A 67 8.64 20.80 0.19
N ASP A 68 8.60 19.77 -0.66
CA ASP A 68 7.48 19.41 -1.53
C ASP A 68 6.79 18.09 -1.11
N PHE A 69 7.08 17.58 0.08
CA PHE A 69 6.53 16.30 0.54
C PHE A 69 5.05 16.41 0.85
N ASN A 70 4.22 15.84 -0.03
CA ASN A 70 2.78 15.75 0.15
C ASN A 70 2.27 14.36 -0.26
N PRO A 71 2.40 13.36 0.63
CA PRO A 71 1.95 12.00 0.35
C PRO A 71 0.42 11.95 0.29
N THR A 72 -0.08 11.20 -0.67
CA THR A 72 -1.50 10.95 -0.94
C THR A 72 -1.76 9.45 -1.01
N ASN A 73 -3.02 9.04 -0.98
CA ASN A 73 -3.43 7.63 -1.10
C ASN A 73 -2.70 6.69 -0.11
N MET A 74 -2.46 7.17 1.11
CA MET A 74 -1.80 6.41 2.16
C MET A 74 -2.60 5.15 2.48
N LYS A 75 -1.94 3.99 2.44
CA LYS A 75 -2.53 2.68 2.74
C LYS A 75 -1.63 1.89 3.66
N ILE A 76 -2.26 1.10 4.53
CA ILE A 76 -1.59 0.14 5.41
C ILE A 76 -2.26 -1.21 5.16
N ALA A 77 -1.46 -2.25 4.91
CA ALA A 77 -1.93 -3.62 4.79
C ALA A 77 -1.15 -4.52 5.76
N PRO A 78 -1.81 -5.25 6.67
CA PRO A 78 -1.14 -6.25 7.48
C PRO A 78 -0.70 -7.41 6.60
N VAL A 79 0.56 -7.81 6.74
CA VAL A 79 1.18 -8.90 6.00
C VAL A 79 1.44 -10.03 6.99
N LYS A 80 0.57 -11.04 6.99
CA LYS A 80 0.69 -12.18 7.89
C LYS A 80 1.48 -13.28 7.20
N VAL A 81 2.66 -13.57 7.74
CA VAL A 81 3.47 -14.69 7.29
C VAL A 81 3.63 -15.65 8.47
N LYS A 82 2.89 -16.75 8.44
CA LYS A 82 2.86 -17.76 9.51
C LYS A 82 2.56 -17.10 10.87
N ALA A 83 3.53 -17.10 11.79
CA ALA A 83 3.40 -16.51 13.13
C ALA A 83 3.75 -15.01 13.17
N ASN A 84 4.42 -14.49 12.15
CA ASN A 84 4.87 -13.10 12.11
C ASN A 84 3.84 -12.20 11.42
N THR A 85 3.64 -11.00 11.98
CA THR A 85 2.82 -9.95 11.37
C THR A 85 3.70 -8.76 11.02
N PHE A 86 3.82 -8.48 9.72
CA PHE A 86 4.48 -7.29 9.19
C PHE A 86 3.41 -6.29 8.71
N TYR A 87 3.84 -5.08 8.35
CA TYR A 87 2.97 -4.06 7.80
C TYR A 87 3.54 -3.52 6.49
N CYS A 88 2.75 -3.60 5.43
CA CYS A 88 3.03 -2.96 4.17
C CYS A 88 2.38 -1.58 4.16
N VAL A 89 3.19 -0.54 3.98
CA VAL A 89 2.73 0.85 3.85
C VAL A 89 2.99 1.31 2.43
N THR A 90 1.98 1.90 1.80
CA THR A 90 2.06 2.42 0.44
C THR A 90 1.52 3.85 0.40
N TRP A 91 2.19 4.73 -0.33
CA TRP A 91 1.69 6.08 -0.62
C TRP A 91 2.12 6.56 -1.99
N ASN A 92 1.45 7.60 -2.45
CA ASN A 92 1.71 8.26 -3.72
C ASN A 92 2.20 9.69 -3.50
N GLU A 93 3.11 10.13 -4.35
CA GLU A 93 3.53 11.53 -4.44
C GLU A 93 3.45 11.99 -5.89
N THR A 94 3.04 13.24 -6.09
CA THR A 94 3.02 13.85 -7.42
C THR A 94 4.14 14.88 -7.53
N GLN A 95 5.09 14.63 -8.42
CA GLN A 95 6.12 15.58 -8.79
C GLN A 95 5.74 16.23 -10.12
N LYS A 96 5.77 17.56 -10.18
CA LYS A 96 5.47 18.32 -11.40
C LYS A 96 6.71 19.10 -11.79
N SER A 97 7.08 19.03 -13.06
CA SER A 97 8.11 19.88 -13.65
C SER A 97 7.52 20.52 -14.90
N ASP A 98 7.61 21.85 -15.01
CA ASP A 98 7.03 22.60 -16.11
C ASP A 98 8.08 23.57 -16.67
N THR A 99 8.21 23.56 -17.98
CA THR A 99 9.08 24.42 -18.78
C THR A 99 8.32 24.85 -20.02
N LYS A 100 8.76 25.92 -20.67
CA LYS A 100 8.09 26.46 -21.88
C LYS A 100 7.86 25.43 -23.00
N LEU A 101 8.68 24.40 -23.09
CA LEU A 101 8.60 23.39 -24.16
C LEU A 101 8.20 22.01 -23.66
N LYS A 102 8.11 21.82 -22.35
CA LYS A 102 7.99 20.49 -21.78
C LYS A 102 7.37 20.53 -20.39
N LYS A 103 6.35 19.70 -20.22
CA LYS A 103 5.67 19.46 -18.95
C LYS A 103 5.76 17.99 -18.59
N GLU A 104 6.22 17.70 -17.39
CA GLU A 104 6.26 16.37 -16.82
C GLU A 104 5.40 16.32 -15.55
N VAL A 105 4.51 15.32 -15.48
CA VAL A 105 3.78 14.97 -14.27
C VAL A 105 4.19 13.55 -13.91
N ALA A 106 4.91 13.40 -12.82
CA ALA A 106 5.33 12.12 -12.30
C ALA A 106 4.52 11.72 -11.08
N THR A 107 3.95 10.52 -11.12
CA THR A 107 3.40 9.83 -9.95
C THR A 107 4.46 8.87 -9.41
N VAL A 108 4.97 9.16 -8.23
CA VAL A 108 5.86 8.29 -7.47
C VAL A 108 5.00 7.45 -6.53
N THR A 109 5.19 6.14 -6.53
CA THR A 109 4.54 5.22 -5.60
C THR A 109 5.61 4.57 -4.74
N GLU A 110 5.54 4.79 -3.45
CA GLU A 110 6.41 4.17 -2.46
C GLU A 110 5.69 2.98 -1.83
N SER A 111 6.38 1.86 -1.68
CA SER A 111 5.88 0.67 -1.01
C SER A 111 6.95 0.12 -0.08
N GLN A 112 6.64 0.05 1.21
CA GLN A 112 7.56 -0.40 2.23
C GLN A 112 6.94 -1.51 3.08
N ILE A 113 7.68 -2.58 3.36
CA ILE A 113 7.28 -3.62 4.32
C ILE A 113 8.14 -3.49 5.56
N TRP A 114 7.51 -3.37 6.72
CA TRP A 114 8.16 -3.19 8.02
C TRP A 114 7.89 -4.35 8.96
N ASN A 115 8.94 -4.76 9.68
CA ASN A 115 8.80 -5.65 10.82
C ASN A 115 8.71 -4.83 12.12
N PRO A 116 7.53 -4.75 12.77
CA PRO A 116 7.36 -3.96 13.98
C PRO A 116 8.14 -4.52 15.18
N MET A 117 8.35 -5.84 15.25
CA MET A 117 9.03 -6.49 16.37
C MET A 117 10.50 -6.09 16.46
N THR A 118 11.17 -6.01 15.31
CA THR A 118 12.59 -5.66 15.20
C THR A 118 12.82 -4.20 14.78
N LYS A 119 11.75 -3.47 14.47
CA LYS A 119 11.78 -2.10 13.94
C LYS A 119 12.63 -1.96 12.66
N THR A 120 12.63 -3.00 11.83
CA THR A 120 13.45 -3.06 10.61
C THR A 120 12.62 -2.89 9.36
N LEU A 121 13.12 -2.08 8.43
CA LEU A 121 12.65 -2.03 7.06
C LEU A 121 13.06 -3.34 6.36
N MET A 122 12.08 -4.12 5.92
CA MET A 122 12.32 -5.39 5.23
C MET A 122 12.55 -5.16 3.75
N ILE A 123 11.69 -4.33 3.14
CA ILE A 123 11.71 -3.98 1.71
C ILE A 123 11.24 -2.54 1.56
N GLY A 124 11.93 -1.77 0.72
CA GLY A 124 11.44 -0.50 0.19
C GLY A 124 11.51 -0.52 -1.33
N ASN A 125 10.43 -0.08 -1.98
CA ASN A 125 10.33 -0.01 -3.43
C ASN A 125 9.71 1.31 -3.87
N THR A 126 10.44 2.04 -4.69
CA THR A 126 9.97 3.26 -5.36
C THR A 126 9.67 2.95 -6.82
N GLN A 127 8.45 3.22 -7.26
CA GLN A 127 8.04 3.18 -8.66
C GLN A 127 7.72 4.58 -9.13
N LYS A 128 8.17 4.98 -10.31
CA LYS A 128 7.85 6.30 -10.89
C LYS A 128 7.19 6.15 -12.25
N ALA A 129 5.98 6.65 -12.40
CA ALA A 129 5.29 6.77 -13.69
C ALA A 129 5.27 8.24 -14.09
N VAL A 130 5.75 8.58 -15.28
CA VAL A 130 5.87 9.95 -15.78
C VAL A 130 5.05 10.10 -17.06
N ASP A 131 4.10 11.01 -17.01
CA ASP A 131 3.40 11.52 -18.19
C ASP A 131 4.10 12.80 -18.65
N VAL A 132 4.55 12.81 -19.91
CA VAL A 132 5.33 13.88 -20.51
C VAL A 132 4.56 14.47 -21.68
N THR A 133 4.41 15.79 -21.69
CA THR A 133 3.88 16.57 -22.81
C THR A 133 4.98 17.51 -23.30
N GLU A 134 5.40 17.37 -24.56
CA GLU A 134 6.50 18.13 -25.16
C GLU A 134 6.02 18.86 -26.41
N ILE A 135 6.49 20.09 -26.60
CA ILE A 135 6.37 20.83 -27.86
C ILE A 135 7.62 20.54 -28.68
N GLU A 136 7.44 19.90 -29.82
CA GLU A 136 8.51 19.58 -30.76
C GLU A 136 8.37 20.47 -32.00
N PHE A 137 9.42 21.22 -32.33
CA PHE A 137 9.43 22.05 -33.53
C PHE A 137 9.79 21.19 -34.74
N LEU A 138 9.04 21.39 -35.83
CA LEU A 138 9.19 20.62 -37.07
C LEU A 138 10.22 21.24 -38.02
N ASP A 139 10.64 22.47 -37.74
CA ASP A 139 11.63 23.21 -38.51
C ASP A 139 12.64 23.90 -37.58
N ARG A 140 13.80 24.29 -38.15
CA ARG A 140 14.87 24.97 -37.41
C ARG A 140 14.49 26.39 -36.97
N LEU A 141 13.57 27.05 -37.69
CA LEU A 141 13.12 28.41 -37.42
C LEU A 141 12.03 28.45 -36.34
N LYS A 142 11.58 27.29 -35.85
CA LYS A 142 10.50 27.10 -34.88
C LYS A 142 9.16 27.70 -35.33
N THR A 143 8.89 27.71 -36.63
CA THR A 143 7.64 28.28 -37.18
C THR A 143 6.49 27.28 -37.20
N ALA A 144 6.80 25.99 -37.25
CA ALA A 144 5.83 24.90 -37.08
C ALA A 144 6.20 24.05 -35.86
N SER A 145 5.20 23.61 -35.11
CA SER A 145 5.37 22.71 -33.96
C SER A 145 4.24 21.71 -33.85
N GLN A 146 4.51 20.63 -33.12
CA GLN A 146 3.53 19.63 -32.73
C GLN A 146 3.62 19.37 -31.22
N THR A 147 2.52 18.90 -30.64
CA THR A 147 2.51 18.42 -29.26
C THR A 147 2.67 16.91 -29.24
N VAL A 148 3.66 16.42 -28.49
CA VAL A 148 3.97 15.00 -28.35
C VAL A 148 3.69 14.55 -26.92
N TYR A 149 3.00 13.42 -26.79
CA TYR A 149 2.72 12.78 -25.51
C TYR A 149 3.56 11.52 -25.35
N LYS A 150 4.30 11.41 -24.24
CA LYS A 150 5.12 10.24 -23.92
C LYS A 150 4.79 9.75 -22.52
N LYS A 151 4.81 8.43 -22.32
CA LYS A 151 4.71 7.81 -20.99
C LYS A 151 5.97 7.03 -20.69
N ARG A 152 6.54 7.25 -19.51
CA ARG A 152 7.73 6.55 -19.03
C ARG A 152 7.44 5.93 -17.67
N SER A 153 7.98 4.75 -17.44
CA SER A 153 7.89 4.04 -16.16
C SER A 153 9.29 3.67 -15.72
N GLU A 154 9.61 3.95 -14.47
CA GLU A 154 10.88 3.63 -13.82
C GLU A 154 10.64 2.78 -12.57
N GLY A 155 11.64 1.97 -12.22
CA GLY A 155 11.57 1.05 -11.09
C GLY A 155 10.69 -0.17 -11.37
N TYR A 156 10.23 -0.79 -10.29
CA TYR A 156 9.40 -1.98 -10.36
C TYR A 156 8.02 -1.70 -9.76
N LEU A 157 6.98 -2.18 -10.44
CA LEU A 157 5.63 -2.25 -9.88
C LEU A 157 5.62 -3.32 -8.79
N PHE A 158 5.37 -2.87 -7.56
CA PHE A 158 5.20 -3.71 -6.39
C PHE A 158 3.76 -4.22 -6.30
N SER A 159 3.61 -5.52 -6.10
CA SER A 159 2.30 -6.14 -5.83
C SER A 159 2.42 -7.06 -4.62
N LEU A 160 1.68 -6.72 -3.56
CA LEU A 160 1.54 -7.58 -2.37
C LEU A 160 0.58 -8.73 -2.67
N LEU A 161 0.98 -9.95 -2.33
CA LEU A 161 0.19 -11.17 -2.51
C LEU A 161 -0.56 -11.52 -1.21
N PRO A 162 -1.74 -12.18 -1.28
CA PRO A 162 -2.54 -12.48 -0.09
C PRO A 162 -1.86 -13.38 0.96
N ASN A 163 -0.89 -14.19 0.54
CA ASN A 163 -0.10 -15.06 1.41
C ASN A 163 1.06 -14.33 2.12
N GLY A 164 1.23 -13.03 1.86
CA GLY A 164 2.28 -12.20 2.41
C GLY A 164 3.57 -12.16 1.60
N ASP A 165 3.64 -12.90 0.49
CA ASP A 165 4.69 -12.73 -0.52
C ASP A 165 4.46 -11.44 -1.31
N PHE A 166 5.42 -11.05 -2.15
CA PHE A 166 5.20 -9.96 -3.10
C PHE A 166 5.88 -10.25 -4.44
N SER A 167 5.54 -9.46 -5.45
CA SER A 167 6.25 -9.45 -6.72
C SER A 167 6.68 -8.05 -7.11
N LEU A 168 7.86 -7.98 -7.73
CA LEU A 168 8.37 -6.81 -8.41
C LEU A 168 8.33 -7.08 -9.91
N SER A 169 7.63 -6.22 -10.65
CA SER A 169 7.44 -6.38 -12.09
C SER A 169 7.85 -5.12 -12.84
N ASN A 170 8.48 -5.30 -14.00
CA ASN A 170 8.69 -4.25 -14.96
C ASN A 170 8.31 -4.78 -16.35
N LYS A 171 8.60 -4.01 -17.41
CA LYS A 171 8.25 -4.40 -18.78
C LYS A 171 8.92 -5.71 -19.26
N SER A 172 10.04 -6.09 -18.67
CA SER A 172 10.87 -7.20 -19.14
C SER A 172 10.72 -8.46 -18.30
N ALA A 173 10.45 -8.32 -16.99
CA ALA A 173 10.45 -9.44 -16.07
C ALA A 173 9.53 -9.21 -14.86
N THR A 174 9.15 -10.32 -14.23
CA THR A 174 8.49 -10.34 -12.92
C THR A 174 9.24 -11.30 -12.01
N THR A 175 9.66 -10.80 -10.85
CA THR A 175 10.33 -11.58 -9.81
C THR A 175 9.42 -11.66 -8.58
N LYS A 176 9.13 -12.88 -8.12
CA LYS A 176 8.39 -13.13 -6.88
C LYS A 176 9.37 -13.26 -5.72
N TYR A 177 8.98 -12.76 -4.55
CA TYR A 177 9.75 -12.82 -3.32
C TYR A 177 8.91 -13.45 -2.23
N ALA A 178 9.51 -14.39 -1.50
CA ALA A 178 8.89 -15.03 -0.35
C ALA A 178 9.73 -14.79 0.90
N TYR A 179 9.07 -14.72 2.05
CA TYR A 179 9.76 -14.54 3.31
C TYR A 179 10.43 -15.84 3.78
N ASN A 180 11.73 -15.77 4.06
CA ASN A 180 12.52 -16.85 4.62
C ASN A 180 12.75 -16.60 6.11
N GLU A 181 12.20 -17.48 6.96
CA GLU A 181 12.29 -17.37 8.42
C GLU A 181 13.71 -17.60 8.96
N LYS A 182 14.54 -18.39 8.26
CA LYS A 182 15.90 -18.68 8.72
C LYS A 182 16.82 -17.47 8.57
N SER A 183 16.67 -16.75 7.45
CA SER A 183 17.44 -15.53 7.17
C SER A 183 16.73 -14.26 7.64
N ALA A 184 15.48 -14.38 8.09
CA ALA A 184 14.59 -13.28 8.45
C ALA A 184 14.47 -12.21 7.36
N ARG A 185 14.47 -12.62 6.08
CA ARG A 185 14.47 -11.71 4.91
C ARG A 185 13.55 -12.22 3.80
N TYR A 186 13.13 -11.31 2.92
CA TYR A 186 12.48 -11.70 1.68
C TYR A 186 13.52 -12.08 0.63
N GLU A 187 13.33 -13.24 0.01
CA GLU A 187 14.25 -13.81 -0.97
C GLU A 187 13.52 -14.11 -2.28
N PRO A 188 14.18 -13.93 -3.45
CA PRO A 188 13.56 -14.23 -4.73
C PRO A 188 13.26 -15.73 -4.81
N VAL A 189 12.01 -16.05 -5.17
CA VAL A 189 11.58 -17.42 -5.42
C VAL A 189 12.19 -17.88 -6.74
N LYS A 190 13.16 -18.80 -6.67
CA LYS A 190 13.73 -19.42 -7.86
C LYS A 190 12.62 -20.13 -8.62
N LYS A 191 12.48 -19.85 -9.92
CA LYS A 191 11.67 -20.68 -10.80
C LYS A 191 12.30 -22.08 -10.78
N LYS A 192 11.53 -23.07 -10.33
CA LYS A 192 11.88 -24.48 -10.52
C LYS A 192 11.63 -24.87 -11.97
#